data_AF-A0A838UN82-F1
#
_entry.id   AF-A0A838UN82-F1
#
_cell.length_a   1.000
_cell.length_b   1.000
_cell.length_c   1.000
_cell.angle_alpha   90.00
_cell.angle_beta   90.00
_cell.angle_gamma   90.00
#
_symmetry.space_group_name_H-M   'P 1'
#
loop_
_entity.id
_entity.type
_entity.pdbx_description
1 polymer ?
#
loop_
_entity_poly.entity_id
_entity_poly.type
_entity_poly.pdbx_seq_one_letter_code
_entity_poly.pdbx_strand_id
1 'polypeptide(L)'
;MSSALADFKRFMQQREEAARAYVNGDAQPLLRLSASEAPATFFSPRGDFFEGAEAVVARYATDVASFAMDSDNTFQILQMAASDGLAYWVGLQRALVHMQGQAEPVPSPIWRVSPWMFSATGANERPQQTLLRKQARETCCSLA
;
A
#
# COMPACT_ATOMS: atom_id res chain seq x y z
N MET A 1 -15.90 14.30 -11.35
CA MET A 1 -14.69 13.61 -10.83
C MET A 1 -15.15 12.40 -10.06
N SER A 2 -14.66 11.19 -10.37
CA SER A 2 -15.04 9.98 -9.64
C SER A 2 -14.64 10.13 -8.16
N SER A 3 -15.56 9.84 -7.24
CA SER A 3 -15.28 9.84 -5.80
C SER A 3 -14.09 8.95 -5.48
N ALA A 4 -13.97 7.80 -6.15
CA ALA A 4 -12.86 6.87 -5.99
C ALA A 4 -11.48 7.52 -6.28
N LEU A 5 -11.38 8.37 -7.30
CA LEU A 5 -10.13 9.07 -7.60
C LEU A 5 -9.82 10.15 -6.56
N ALA A 6 -10.83 10.85 -6.05
CA ALA A 6 -10.64 11.84 -5.00
C ALA A 6 -10.20 11.18 -3.68
N ASP A 7 -10.78 10.03 -3.34
CA ASP A 7 -10.44 9.24 -2.17
C ASP A 7 -9.02 8.69 -2.30
N PHE A 8 -8.66 8.17 -3.48
CA PHE A 8 -7.32 7.69 -3.74
C PHE A 8 -6.25 8.79 -3.70
N LYS A 9 -6.55 10.01 -4.13
CA LYS A 9 -5.65 11.15 -3.98
C LYS A 9 -5.37 11.48 -2.51
N ARG A 10 -6.40 11.43 -1.64
CA ARG A 10 -6.22 11.62 -0.20
C ARG A 10 -5.39 10.49 0.42
N PHE A 11 -5.65 9.24 0.01
CA PHE A 11 -4.82 8.10 0.41
C PHE A 11 -3.35 8.30 0.00
N MET A 12 -3.07 8.80 -1.20
CA MET A 12 -1.69 9.03 -1.64
C MET A 12 -0.95 10.12 -0.84
N GLN A 13 -1.67 11.15 -0.37
CA GLN A 13 -1.10 12.15 0.54
C GLN A 13 -0.74 11.52 1.90
N GLN A 14 -1.65 10.76 2.49
CA GLN A 14 -1.39 10.02 3.74
C GLN A 14 -0.24 9.02 3.57
N ARG A 15 -0.15 8.36 2.42
CA ARG A 15 0.91 7.40 2.12
C ARG A 15 2.28 8.06 1.98
N GLU A 16 2.34 9.27 1.42
CA GLU A 16 3.58 10.04 1.34
C GLU A 16 4.08 10.45 2.73
N GLU A 17 3.17 10.94 3.59
CA GLU A 17 3.46 11.25 5.00
C GLU A 17 3.94 10.00 5.75
N ALA A 18 3.26 8.87 5.56
CA ALA A 18 3.66 7.60 6.17
C ALA A 18 5.04 7.13 5.68
N ALA A 19 5.35 7.33 4.41
CA ALA A 19 6.67 7.02 3.87
C ALA A 19 7.76 7.96 4.42
N ARG A 20 7.45 9.23 4.71
CA ARG A 20 8.37 10.14 5.41
C ARG A 20 8.60 9.69 6.85
N ALA A 21 7.56 9.33 7.59
CA ALA A 21 7.70 8.78 8.94
C ALA A 21 8.55 7.50 8.95
N TYR A 22 8.31 6.62 7.98
CA TYR A 22 9.04 5.37 7.82
C TYR A 22 10.55 5.57 7.66
N VAL A 23 10.99 6.47 6.76
CA VAL A 23 12.42 6.76 6.58
C VAL A 23 13.04 7.53 7.76
N ASN A 24 12.22 7.98 8.71
CA ASN A 24 12.66 8.57 9.99
C ASN A 24 12.54 7.58 11.16
N GLY A 25 12.35 6.29 10.89
CA GLY A 25 12.34 5.24 11.91
C GLY A 25 10.98 4.92 12.53
N ASP A 26 9.88 5.52 12.05
CA ASP A 26 8.52 5.19 12.52
C ASP A 26 7.73 4.41 11.45
N ALA A 27 7.61 3.10 11.65
CA ALA A 27 6.85 2.23 10.77
C ALA A 27 5.33 2.37 10.94
N GLN A 28 4.84 2.83 12.09
CA GLN A 28 3.43 2.70 12.48
C GLN A 28 2.45 3.33 11.48
N PRO A 29 2.70 4.53 10.92
CA PRO A 29 1.85 5.11 9.89
C PRO A 29 1.76 4.23 8.63
N LEU A 30 2.87 3.64 8.20
CA LEU A 30 2.89 2.79 7.01
C LEU A 30 2.18 1.45 7.27
N LEU A 31 2.34 0.88 8.46
CA LEU A 31 1.66 -0.36 8.85
C LEU A 31 0.14 -0.19 8.84
N ARG A 32 -0.39 0.95 9.32
CA ARG A 32 -1.84 1.23 9.29
C ARG A 32 -2.43 1.35 7.88
N LEU A 33 -1.60 1.69 6.90
CA LEU A 33 -2.00 1.80 5.48
C LEU A 33 -1.74 0.51 4.69
N SER A 34 -1.05 -0.47 5.28
CA SER A 34 -0.71 -1.72 4.62
C SER A 34 -1.91 -2.66 4.55
N ALA A 35 -1.98 -3.47 3.48
CA ALA A 35 -3.00 -4.49 3.35
C ALA A 35 -2.90 -5.49 4.50
N SER A 36 -4.04 -5.81 5.13
CA SER A 36 -4.13 -6.80 6.21
C SER A 36 -4.36 -8.23 5.71
N GLU A 37 -4.74 -8.39 4.44
CA GLU A 37 -5.06 -9.68 3.83
C GLU A 37 -4.23 -9.91 2.55
N ALA A 38 -4.03 -11.19 2.21
CA ALA A 38 -3.33 -11.58 0.98
C ALA A 38 -4.24 -11.38 -0.25
N PRO A 39 -3.67 -11.08 -1.44
CA PRO A 39 -2.23 -11.03 -1.76
C PRO A 39 -1.61 -9.64 -1.53
N ALA A 40 -0.43 -9.61 -0.89
CA ALA A 40 0.40 -8.43 -0.75
C ALA A 40 1.84 -8.78 -1.11
N THR A 41 2.53 -7.93 -1.86
CA THR A 41 3.93 -8.14 -2.23
C THR A 41 4.77 -6.89 -2.00
N PHE A 42 6.02 -7.07 -1.63
CA PHE A 42 7.00 -5.98 -1.47
C PHE A 42 8.29 -6.33 -2.19
N PHE A 43 8.73 -5.45 -3.07
CA PHE A 43 10.01 -5.53 -3.78
C PHE A 43 10.97 -4.51 -3.19
N SER A 44 12.03 -5.01 -2.57
CA SER A 44 13.03 -4.19 -1.90
C SER A 44 14.08 -3.70 -2.90
N PRO A 45 14.71 -2.53 -2.65
CA PRO A 45 15.83 -2.06 -3.45
C PRO A 45 17.03 -3.02 -3.53
N ARG A 46 17.12 -4.03 -2.66
CA ARG A 46 18.19 -5.03 -2.67
C ARG A 46 17.93 -6.18 -3.65
N GLY A 47 16.79 -6.18 -4.34
CA GLY A 47 16.41 -7.22 -5.31
C GLY A 47 15.71 -8.44 -4.71
N ASP A 48 15.47 -8.47 -3.39
CA ASP A 48 14.59 -9.45 -2.74
C ASP A 48 13.11 -9.06 -2.83
N PHE A 49 12.22 -10.05 -2.67
CA PHE A 49 10.78 -9.83 -2.59
C PHE A 49 10.15 -10.62 -1.42
N PHE A 50 9.03 -10.10 -0.94
CA PHE A 50 8.23 -10.69 0.13
C PHE A 50 6.80 -10.84 -0.35
N GLU A 51 6.15 -11.94 0.03
CA GLU A 51 4.77 -12.25 -0.31
C GLU A 51 3.97 -12.52 0.96
N GLY A 52 2.73 -12.03 0.99
CA GLY A 52 1.83 -12.12 2.13
C GLY A 52 1.84 -10.86 2.99
N ALA A 53 0.66 -10.45 3.46
CA ALA A 53 0.48 -9.26 4.28
C ALA A 53 1.38 -9.25 5.53
N GLU A 54 1.47 -10.40 6.21
CA GLU A 54 2.31 -10.57 7.41
C GLU A 54 3.80 -10.37 7.10
N ALA A 55 4.31 -11.01 6.05
CA ALA A 55 5.72 -10.90 5.67
C ALA A 55 6.09 -9.46 5.25
N VAL A 56 5.20 -8.78 4.52
CA VAL A 56 5.40 -7.37 4.11
C VAL A 56 5.40 -6.44 5.33
N VAL A 57 4.45 -6.60 6.25
CA VAL A 57 4.36 -5.80 7.48
C VAL A 57 5.56 -6.03 8.40
N ALA A 58 5.94 -7.29 8.62
CA ALA A 58 7.12 -7.64 9.42
C ALA A 58 8.41 -7.06 8.82
N ARG A 59 8.50 -7.02 7.49
CA ARG A 59 9.63 -6.42 6.80
C ARG A 59 9.72 -4.91 7.06
N TYR A 60 8.62 -4.17 6.94
CA TYR A 60 8.58 -2.75 7.27
C TYR A 60 8.96 -2.48 8.73
N ALA A 61 8.47 -3.29 9.67
CA ALA A 61 8.80 -3.13 11.08
C ALA A 61 10.29 -3.39 11.39
N THR A 62 10.94 -4.26 10.60
CA THR A 62 12.37 -4.57 10.77
C THR A 62 13.26 -3.49 10.15
N ASP A 63 12.92 -3.02 8.95
CA ASP A 63 13.74 -2.07 8.19
C ASP A 63 13.92 -0.73 8.91
N VAL A 64 12.91 -0.27 9.67
CA VAL A 64 12.97 1.03 10.36
C VAL A 64 14.09 1.15 11.38
N ALA A 65 14.57 0.04 11.94
CA ALA A 65 15.72 0.03 12.84
C ALA A 65 17.03 0.49 12.17
N SER A 66 17.09 0.48 10.83
CA SER A 66 18.25 0.92 10.08
C SER A 66 18.25 2.42 9.78
N PHE A 67 17.14 3.13 10.01
CA PHE A 67 17.01 4.55 9.70
C PHE A 67 17.36 5.44 10.89
N ALA A 68 17.90 6.61 10.57
CA ALA A 68 18.09 7.72 11.48
C ALA A 68 17.10 8.85 11.16
N MET A 69 16.95 9.78 12.10
CA MET A 69 16.15 10.99 11.95
C MET A 69 16.70 11.90 10.85
N ASP A 70 15.96 12.97 10.54
CA ASP A 70 16.29 14.00 9.55
C ASP A 70 16.33 13.49 8.10
N SER A 71 15.62 12.41 7.81
CA SER A 71 15.40 11.90 6.46
C SER A 71 14.20 12.60 5.80
N ASP A 72 14.21 12.71 4.47
CA ASP A 72 13.09 13.23 3.70
C ASP A 72 12.65 12.27 2.60
N ASN A 73 11.38 12.35 2.24
CA ASN A 73 10.74 11.52 1.23
C ASN A 73 9.63 12.29 0.51
N THR A 74 9.64 12.22 -0.83
CA THR A 74 8.61 12.79 -1.69
C THR A 74 8.24 11.84 -2.84
N PHE A 75 7.00 11.90 -3.29
CA PHE A 75 6.46 11.19 -4.42
C PHE A 75 6.23 12.12 -5.60
N GLN A 76 6.81 11.77 -6.75
CA GLN A 76 6.46 12.37 -8.03
C GLN A 76 5.54 11.39 -8.77
N ILE A 77 4.24 11.66 -8.74
CA ILE A 77 3.21 10.85 -9.37
C ILE A 77 3.17 11.17 -10.88
N LEU A 78 3.41 10.17 -11.72
CA LEU A 78 3.35 10.28 -13.18
C LEU A 78 1.96 9.89 -13.71
N GLN A 79 1.37 8.86 -13.12
CA GLN A 79 0.03 8.39 -13.48
C GLN A 79 -0.68 7.84 -12.25
N MET A 80 -1.99 8.03 -12.19
CA MET A 80 -2.86 7.38 -11.22
C MET A 80 -4.27 7.21 -11.78
N ALA A 81 -4.95 6.15 -11.37
CA ALA A 81 -6.37 5.97 -11.61
C ALA A 81 -7.02 5.16 -10.49
N ALA A 82 -8.34 5.26 -10.38
CA ALA A 82 -9.14 4.51 -9.43
C ALA A 82 -10.51 4.16 -10.06
N SER A 83 -10.95 2.93 -9.90
CA SER A 83 -12.26 2.42 -10.32
C SER A 83 -12.62 1.17 -9.51
N ASP A 84 -13.90 1.00 -9.20
CA ASP A 84 -14.48 -0.27 -8.72
C ASP A 84 -13.69 -0.95 -7.60
N GLY A 85 -13.35 -0.18 -6.57
CA GLY A 85 -12.63 -0.66 -5.40
C GLY A 85 -11.13 -0.79 -5.58
N LEU A 86 -10.59 -0.65 -6.80
CA LEU A 86 -9.18 -0.73 -7.15
C LEU A 86 -8.59 0.67 -7.45
N ALA A 87 -7.32 0.88 -7.12
CA ALA A 87 -6.60 2.08 -7.54
C ALA A 87 -5.10 1.81 -7.72
N TYR A 88 -4.47 2.43 -8.72
CA TYR A 88 -3.02 2.29 -8.94
C TYR A 88 -2.36 3.66 -9.09
N TRP A 89 -1.06 3.70 -8.81
CA TRP A 89 -0.21 4.84 -9.14
C TRP A 89 1.13 4.37 -9.71
N VAL A 90 1.72 5.21 -10.55
CA VAL A 90 3.05 5.04 -11.12
C VAL A 90 3.81 6.32 -10.86
N GLY A 91 5.04 6.21 -10.38
CA GLY A 91 5.86 7.39 -10.13
C GLY A 91 7.25 7.11 -9.59
N LEU A 92 7.87 8.19 -9.15
CA LEU A 92 9.17 8.18 -8.51
C LEU A 92 9.01 8.42 -7.02
N GLN A 93 9.70 7.63 -6.22
CA GLN A 93 9.93 7.94 -4.82
C GLN A 93 11.34 8.50 -4.69
N ARG A 94 11.44 9.77 -4.29
CA ARG A 94 12.72 10.45 -4.03
C ARG A 94 12.90 10.54 -2.53
N ALA A 95 13.87 9.80 -2.01
CA ALA A 95 14.21 9.85 -0.60
C ALA A 95 15.66 10.27 -0.40
N LEU A 96 15.89 11.11 0.61
CA LEU A 96 17.19 11.38 1.18
C LEU A 96 17.19 10.72 2.56
N VAL A 97 17.89 9.59 2.68
CA VAL A 97 17.76 8.72 3.86
C VAL A 97 19.04 8.74 4.67
N HIS A 98 18.94 9.13 5.93
CA HIS A 98 19.99 8.93 6.91
C HIS A 98 19.90 7.51 7.46
N MET A 99 21.01 6.78 7.35
CA MET A 99 21.12 5.40 7.83
C MET A 99 21.94 5.38 9.12
N GLN A 100 21.56 4.52 10.06
CA GLN A 100 22.34 4.29 11.27
C GLN A 100 23.76 3.83 10.90
N GLY A 101 24.77 4.45 11.50
CA GLY A 101 26.18 4.14 11.25
C GLY A 101 26.74 4.72 9.95
N GLN A 102 25.99 5.53 9.21
CA GLN A 102 26.49 6.28 8.05
C GLN A 102 26.48 7.78 8.36
N ALA A 103 27.61 8.45 8.12
CA ALA A 103 27.75 9.88 8.37
C ALA A 103 27.01 10.74 7.33
N GLU A 104 27.02 10.31 6.08
CA GLU A 104 26.40 11.04 4.97
C GLU A 104 25.03 10.43 4.61
N PRO A 105 24.03 11.26 4.29
CA PRO A 105 22.75 10.76 3.81
C PRO A 105 22.92 10.03 2.48
N VAL A 106 22.13 8.97 2.30
CA VAL A 106 22.10 8.19 1.07
C VAL A 106 20.99 8.74 0.17
N PRO A 107 21.32 9.35 -0.99
CA PRO A 107 20.30 9.69 -1.99
C PRO A 107 19.75 8.40 -2.58
N SER A 108 18.43 8.25 -2.57
CA SER A 108 17.77 7.09 -3.14
C SER A 108 16.67 7.52 -4.12
N PRO A 109 16.98 7.71 -5.41
CA PRO A 109 15.95 7.73 -6.44
C PRO A 109 15.50 6.28 -6.67
N ILE A 110 14.37 5.91 -6.07
CA ILE A 110 13.76 4.59 -6.28
C ILE A 110 12.65 4.74 -7.31
N TRP A 111 12.79 4.06 -8.46
CA TRP A 111 11.67 3.86 -9.39
C TRP A 111 10.69 2.88 -8.76
N ARG A 112 9.47 3.34 -8.44
CA ARG A 112 8.42 2.48 -7.92
C ARG A 112 7.25 2.44 -8.89
N VAL A 113 7.06 1.27 -9.48
CA VAL A 113 5.74 0.86 -9.98
C VAL A 113 5.09 0.10 -8.83
N SER A 114 4.06 0.68 -8.22
CA SER A 114 3.36 0.05 -7.12
C SER A 114 1.91 -0.21 -7.53
N PRO A 115 1.60 -1.38 -8.10
CA PRO A 115 0.22 -1.83 -8.21
C PRO A 115 -0.24 -2.22 -6.80
N TRP A 116 -0.78 -1.27 -6.05
CA TRP A 116 -1.56 -1.63 -4.86
C TRP A 116 -2.95 -2.01 -5.31
N MET A 117 -3.46 -3.14 -4.86
CA MET A 117 -4.87 -3.47 -4.98
C MET A 117 -5.54 -3.02 -3.69
N PHE A 118 -6.22 -1.88 -3.72
CA PHE A 118 -7.24 -1.62 -2.71
C PHE A 118 -8.38 -2.61 -2.97
N SER A 119 -8.95 -3.18 -1.92
CA SER A 119 -10.37 -3.55 -1.91
C SER A 119 -11.02 -2.51 -1.04
N ALA A 120 -11.74 -1.56 -1.63
CA ALA A 120 -12.53 -0.60 -0.88
C ALA A 120 -13.79 -1.27 -0.30
N THR A 121 -13.65 -2.30 0.52
CA THR A 121 -14.74 -2.78 1.39
C THR A 121 -14.67 -2.04 2.72
N GLY A 122 -14.90 -0.73 2.63
CA GLY A 122 -14.93 0.19 3.76
C GLY A 122 -16.07 1.20 3.69
N ALA A 123 -17.14 0.92 2.94
CA ALA A 123 -18.43 1.59 3.07
C ALA A 123 -19.53 0.80 2.34
N ASN A 124 -20.45 0.21 3.10
CA ASN A 124 -21.75 -0.31 2.66
C ASN A 124 -21.78 -1.71 1.99
N GLU A 125 -21.35 -2.74 2.73
CA GLU A 125 -21.88 -4.09 2.50
C GLU A 125 -23.35 -4.15 2.92
N ARG A 126 -24.28 -4.19 1.94
CA ARG A 126 -25.63 -4.78 1.99
C ARG A 126 -26.42 -4.37 0.72
N PRO A 127 -26.13 -4.97 -0.45
CA PRO A 127 -27.15 -5.87 -1.00
C PRO A 127 -26.63 -7.10 -1.78
N GLN A 128 -25.31 -7.24 -2.02
CA GLN A 128 -24.81 -8.29 -2.92
C GLN A 128 -24.72 -9.70 -2.28
N GLN A 129 -24.65 -9.80 -0.96
CA GLN A 129 -24.68 -11.10 -0.27
C GLN A 129 -26.06 -11.79 -0.34
N THR A 130 -27.14 -11.05 -0.58
CA THR A 130 -28.49 -11.63 -0.72
C THR A 130 -28.70 -12.27 -2.09
N LEU A 131 -28.05 -11.76 -3.14
CA LEU A 131 -28.19 -12.27 -4.50
C LEU A 131 -27.47 -13.60 -4.68
N LEU A 132 -26.24 -13.72 -4.17
CA LEU A 132 -25.45 -14.96 -4.21
C LEU A 132 -26.07 -16.09 -3.37
N ARG A 133 -26.70 -15.77 -2.23
CA ARG A 133 -27.44 -16.77 -1.43
C ARG A 133 -28.73 -17.25 -2.09
N LYS A 134 -29.41 -16.42 -2.89
CA LYS A 134 -30.59 -16.85 -3.67
C LYS A 134 -30.17 -17.76 -4.83
N GLN A 135 -29.12 -17.40 -5.57
CA GLN A 135 -28.63 -18.18 -6.70
C GLN A 135 -28.09 -19.54 -6.26
N ALA A 136 -27.38 -19.63 -5.12
CA ALA A 136 -26.92 -20.91 -4.58
C ALA A 136 -28.08 -21.82 -4.09
N ARG A 137 -29.22 -21.25 -3.67
CA ARG A 137 -30.39 -22.03 -3.24
C ARG A 137 -31.20 -22.56 -4.43
N GLU A 138 -31.29 -21.79 -5.51
CA GLU A 138 -32.01 -22.20 -6.72
C GLU A 138 -31.26 -23.32 -7.48
N THR A 139 -29.92 -23.30 -7.52
CA THR A 139 -29.14 -24.38 -8.15
C THR A 139 -29.21 -25.70 -7.39
N CYS A 140 -29.39 -25.66 -6.06
CA CYS A 140 -29.44 -26.86 -5.22
C CYS A 140 -30.79 -27.61 -5.29
N CYS A 141 -31.89 -26.91 -5.65
CA CYS A 141 -33.22 -27.54 -5.82
C CYS A 141 -33.51 -28.05 -7.24
N SER A 142 -32.65 -27.80 -8.23
CA SER A 142 -32.83 -28.26 -9.61
C SER A 142 -32.16 -29.60 -9.94
N LEU A 143 -31.51 -30.23 -8.95
CA LEU A 143 -30.76 -31.49 -9.11
C LEU A 143 -31.24 -32.63 -8.19
N ALA A 144 -32.50 -32.57 -7.74
CA ALA A 144 -33.18 -33.66 -7.04
C ALA A 144 -34.33 -34.22 -7.89
#